data_AF-A0A429KB91-F1
#
_entry.id   AF-A0A429KB91-F1
#
_cell.length_a   1.000
_cell.length_b   1.000
_cell.length_c   1.000
_cell.angle_alpha   90.00
_cell.angle_beta   90.00
_cell.angle_gamma   90.00
#
_symmetry.space_group_name_H-M   'P 1'
#
loop_
_entity.id
_entity.type
_entity.pdbx_description
1 polymer ?
#
loop_
_entity_poly.entity_id
_entity_poly.type
_entity_poly.pdbx_seq_one_letter_code
_entity_poly.pdbx_strand_id
1 'polypeptide(L)'
;MLLSLEVYKQQQFDLIAAKIMAKPKQYCEFNSVSDFYNAAWLKKFPQGSQISATGLDDGAEEFYAVIQFKQQYLKFDIKEHHSILIFMDMNGNIFKNNF
;
A
#
# COMPACT_ATOMS: atom_id res chain seq x y z
N MET A 1 -7.03 -10.49 26.76
CA MET A 1 -7.66 -9.31 26.13
C MET A 1 -8.27 -9.79 24.82
N LEU A 2 -9.59 -9.76 24.68
CA LEU A 2 -10.25 -10.03 23.39
C LEU A 2 -10.08 -8.78 22.53
N LEU A 3 -9.21 -8.83 21.53
CA LEU A 3 -9.19 -7.79 20.49
C LEU A 3 -10.52 -7.85 19.76
N SER A 4 -11.20 -6.73 19.60
CA SER A 4 -12.34 -6.68 18.68
C SER A 4 -11.85 -7.06 17.28
N LEU A 5 -12.69 -7.72 16.49
CA LEU A 5 -12.37 -8.09 15.12
C LEU A 5 -11.90 -6.88 14.29
N GLU A 6 -12.41 -5.69 14.61
CA GLU A 6 -12.01 -4.43 13.97
C GLU A 6 -10.57 -4.07 14.31
N VAL A 7 -10.17 -4.07 15.58
CA VAL A 7 -8.78 -3.78 16.00
C VAL A 7 -7.82 -4.81 15.40
N TYR A 8 -8.21 -6.08 15.33
CA TYR A 8 -7.41 -7.10 14.66
C TYR A 8 -7.16 -6.79 13.18
N LYS A 9 -8.19 -6.37 12.44
CA LYS A 9 -8.05 -5.97 11.04
C LYS A 9 -7.17 -4.73 10.86
N GLN A 10 -7.29 -3.73 11.74
CA GLN A 10 -6.42 -2.56 11.72
C GLN A 10 -4.95 -2.94 11.95
N GLN A 11 -4.67 -3.81 12.93
CA GLN A 11 -3.32 -4.33 13.16
C GLN A 11 -2.79 -5.15 11.97
N GLN A 12 -3.64 -5.96 11.33
CA GLN A 12 -3.27 -6.68 10.10
C GLN A 12 -2.86 -5.73 8.98
N PHE A 13 -3.59 -4.63 8.78
CA PHE A 13 -3.21 -3.60 7.80
C PHE A 13 -1.81 -3.03 8.11
N ASP A 14 -1.59 -2.60 9.35
CA ASP A 14 -0.32 -2.01 9.79
C ASP A 14 0.85 -2.98 9.59
N LEU A 15 0.66 -4.26 9.93
CA LEU A 15 1.69 -5.29 9.75
C LEU A 15 2.11 -5.47 8.29
N ILE A 16 1.19 -5.36 7.35
CA ILE A 16 1.47 -5.54 5.92
C ILE A 16 2.10 -4.27 5.36
N ALA A 17 1.53 -3.12 5.67
CA ALA A 17 2.10 -1.83 5.28
C ALA A 17 3.54 -1.68 5.79
N ALA A 18 3.81 -2.02 7.05
CA ALA A 18 5.17 -1.99 7.61
C ALA A 18 6.16 -2.91 6.87
N LYS A 19 5.72 -4.11 6.44
CA LYS A 19 6.57 -5.02 5.65
C LYS A 19 6.93 -4.44 4.28
N ILE A 20 5.97 -3.80 3.62
CA ILE A 20 6.18 -3.13 2.34
C ILE A 20 7.10 -1.93 2.52
N MET A 21 6.82 -1.08 3.52
CA MET A 21 7.65 0.06 3.91
C MET A 21 9.09 -0.32 4.23
N ALA A 22 9.34 -1.50 4.81
CA ALA A 22 10.70 -1.95 5.14
C ALA A 22 11.50 -2.40 3.91
N LYS A 23 10.84 -2.86 2.84
CA LYS A 23 11.50 -3.42 1.64
C LYS A 23 10.78 -3.06 0.34
N PRO A 24 10.55 -1.77 0.04
CA PRO A 24 9.66 -1.33 -1.03
C PRO A 24 10.02 -1.93 -2.40
N LYS A 25 11.30 -2.04 -2.74
CA LYS A 25 11.77 -2.66 -3.99
C LYS A 25 11.32 -4.11 -4.20
N GLN A 26 11.04 -4.86 -3.14
CA GLN A 26 10.54 -6.24 -3.25
C GLN A 26 9.03 -6.33 -3.54
N TYR A 27 8.31 -5.22 -3.36
CA TYR A 27 6.86 -5.17 -3.47
C TYR A 27 6.39 -4.28 -4.62
N CYS A 28 7.20 -3.31 -5.05
CA CYS A 28 6.85 -2.27 -6.01
C CYS A 28 7.44 -2.51 -7.42
N GLU A 29 7.44 -3.76 -7.88
CA GLU A 29 7.83 -4.10 -9.26
C GLU A 29 6.58 -4.44 -10.07
N PHE A 30 6.06 -3.46 -10.82
CA PHE A 30 4.88 -3.62 -11.68
C PHE A 30 5.19 -3.06 -13.07
N ASN A 31 4.78 -3.76 -14.13
CA ASN A 31 4.88 -3.25 -15.50
C ASN A 31 3.54 -2.71 -16.02
N SER A 32 2.44 -2.97 -15.30
CA SER A 32 1.09 -2.52 -15.64
C SER A 32 0.23 -2.34 -14.39
N VAL A 33 -0.91 -1.64 -14.53
CA VAL A 33 -1.89 -1.54 -13.43
C VAL A 33 -2.44 -2.94 -13.07
N SER A 34 -2.54 -3.83 -14.07
CA SER A 34 -2.98 -5.21 -13.87
C SER A 34 -2.02 -6.02 -12.99
N ASP A 35 -0.70 -5.81 -13.10
CA ASP A 35 0.29 -6.47 -12.24
C ASP A 35 0.09 -6.10 -10.78
N PHE A 36 -0.20 -4.83 -10.51
CA PHE A 36 -0.48 -4.34 -9.16
C PHE A 36 -1.72 -5.04 -8.57
N TYR A 37 -2.85 -5.09 -9.28
CA TYR A 37 -4.06 -5.76 -8.78
C TYR A 37 -3.90 -7.28 -8.62
N ASN A 38 -2.99 -7.90 -9.38
CA ASN A 38 -2.67 -9.31 -9.28
C ASN A 38 -1.63 -9.65 -8.19
N ALA A 39 -1.02 -8.64 -7.57
CA ALA A 39 0.03 -8.84 -6.58
C ALA A 39 -0.47 -9.69 -5.39
N ALA A 40 0.20 -10.81 -5.11
CA ALA A 40 -0.24 -11.76 -4.09
C ALA A 40 -0.30 -11.14 -2.68
N TRP A 41 0.53 -10.14 -2.40
CA TRP A 41 0.55 -9.45 -1.11
C TRP A 41 -0.67 -8.53 -0.91
N LEU A 42 -1.33 -8.08 -1.99
CA LEU A 42 -2.52 -7.24 -1.92
C LEU A 42 -3.68 -7.95 -1.23
N LYS A 43 -3.82 -9.27 -1.48
CA LYS A 43 -4.82 -10.13 -0.83
C LYS A 43 -4.60 -10.33 0.66
N LYS A 44 -3.43 -9.95 1.19
CA LYS A 44 -3.15 -10.05 2.62
C LYS A 44 -3.80 -8.90 3.38
N PHE A 45 -4.12 -7.78 2.74
CA PHE A 45 -4.80 -6.67 3.39
C PHE A 45 -6.18 -7.09 3.92
N PRO A 46 -6.69 -6.45 4.99
CA PRO A 46 -7.96 -6.84 5.57
C PRO A 46 -9.12 -6.74 4.58
N GLN A 47 -10.05 -7.68 4.66
CA GLN A 47 -11.29 -7.61 3.90
C GLN A 47 -12.06 -6.32 4.23
N GLY A 48 -12.45 -5.59 3.19
CA GLY A 48 -13.04 -4.25 3.27
C GLY A 48 -12.07 -3.12 2.96
N SER A 49 -10.79 -3.43 2.67
CA SER A 49 -9.84 -2.44 2.16
C SER A 49 -10.25 -1.96 0.77
N GLN A 50 -10.18 -0.65 0.55
CA GLN A 50 -10.34 -0.03 -0.75
C GLN A 50 -8.98 0.07 -1.42
N ILE A 51 -8.93 -0.27 -2.70
CA ILE A 51 -7.69 -0.28 -3.47
C ILE A 51 -7.95 0.47 -4.77
N SER A 52 -7.07 1.41 -5.10
CA SER A 52 -7.07 2.13 -6.36
C SER A 52 -5.64 2.27 -6.89
N ALA A 53 -5.50 2.25 -8.21
CA ALA A 53 -4.23 2.40 -8.90
C ALA A 53 -4.44 3.06 -10.27
N THR A 54 -3.45 3.83 -10.72
CA THR A 54 -3.40 4.48 -12.03
C THR A 54 -1.96 4.66 -12.48
N GLY A 55 -1.73 4.79 -13.79
CA GLY A 55 -0.48 5.36 -14.30
C GLY A 55 0.64 4.36 -14.65
N LEU A 56 0.30 3.14 -15.08
CA LEU A 56 1.27 2.21 -15.69
C LEU A 56 0.90 1.79 -17.13
N ASP A 57 -0.23 2.25 -17.66
CA ASP A 57 -0.72 1.82 -18.97
C ASP A 57 -0.51 2.94 -20.03
N ASP A 58 -0.20 2.55 -21.27
CA ASP A 58 -0.07 3.36 -22.51
C ASP A 58 0.28 4.85 -22.33
N GLY A 59 1.52 5.12 -21.92
CA GLY A 59 2.12 6.46 -21.95
C GLY A 59 2.10 7.24 -20.62
N ALA A 60 1.71 6.61 -19.51
CA ALA A 60 1.84 7.20 -18.19
C ALA A 60 3.30 7.14 -17.69
N GLU A 61 3.85 8.30 -17.29
CA GLU A 61 5.21 8.44 -16.75
C GLU A 61 5.28 8.19 -15.23
N GLU A 62 4.14 8.10 -14.56
CA GLU A 62 4.03 8.06 -13.10
C GLU A 62 2.96 7.06 -12.66
N PHE A 63 3.30 6.17 -11.72
CA PHE A 63 2.37 5.25 -11.09
C PHE A 63 1.93 5.75 -9.72
N TYR A 64 0.61 5.75 -9.50
CA TYR A 64 0.00 6.07 -8.23
C TYR A 64 -0.93 4.96 -7.77
N ALA A 65 -0.82 4.56 -6.52
CA ALA A 65 -1.77 3.64 -5.90
C ALA A 65 -2.07 3.98 -4.44
N VAL A 66 -3.27 3.65 -4.00
CA VAL A 66 -3.70 3.76 -2.60
C VAL A 66 -4.37 2.48 -2.18
N ILE A 67 -3.98 1.99 -1.01
CA ILE A 67 -4.68 0.96 -0.27
C ILE A 67 -5.16 1.61 1.02
N GLN A 68 -6.45 1.58 1.29
CA GLN A 68 -7.04 2.24 2.45
C GLN A 68 -7.95 1.30 3.24
N PHE A 69 -7.84 1.35 4.56
CA PHE A 69 -8.75 0.68 5.48
C PHE A 69 -9.08 1.61 6.63
N LYS A 70 -10.34 2.05 6.71
CA LYS A 70 -10.77 3.09 7.68
C LYS A 70 -9.90 4.34 7.52
N GLN A 71 -9.17 4.73 8.58
CA GLN A 71 -8.25 5.87 8.57
C GLN A 71 -6.85 5.54 8.06
N GLN A 72 -6.48 4.25 8.04
CA GLN A 72 -5.17 3.79 7.63
C GLN A 72 -5.05 3.81 6.12
N TYR A 73 -3.86 4.14 5.61
CA TYR A 73 -3.59 4.04 4.19
C TYR A 73 -2.12 3.73 3.92
N LEU A 74 -1.87 3.06 2.79
CA LEU A 74 -0.56 2.95 2.16
C LEU A 74 -0.68 3.53 0.75
N LYS A 75 0.12 4.56 0.48
CA LYS A 75 0.18 5.23 -0.83
C LYS A 75 1.51 4.93 -1.49
N PHE A 76 1.43 4.73 -2.80
CA PHE A 76 2.54 4.56 -3.71
C PHE A 76 2.52 5.76 -4.64
N ASP A 77 3.62 6.50 -4.70
CA ASP A 77 3.86 7.57 -5.67
C ASP A 77 5.23 7.27 -6.28
N ILE A 78 5.19 6.65 -7.46
CA ILE A 78 6.34 6.04 -8.14
C ILE A 78 6.53 6.77 -9.47
N LYS A 79 7.70 7.39 -9.63
CA LYS A 79 8.11 8.14 -10.81
C LYS A 79 9.50 7.70 -11.22
N GLU A 80 9.90 7.98 -12.46
CA GLU A 80 11.17 7.52 -13.06
C GLU A 80 12.41 7.78 -12.18
N HIS A 81 12.44 8.88 -11.43
CA HIS A 81 13.58 9.26 -10.57
C HIS A 81 13.20 9.47 -9.10
N HIS A 82 11.93 9.27 -8.74
CA HIS A 82 11.45 9.52 -7.39
C HIS A 82 10.33 8.56 -7.04
N SER A 83 10.62 7.61 -6.16
CA SER A 83 9.62 6.68 -5.64
C SER A 83 9.49 6.87 -4.14
N ILE A 84 8.27 7.13 -3.67
CA ILE A 84 7.95 7.32 -2.26
C ILE A 84 6.74 6.47 -1.87
N LEU A 85 6.86 5.83 -0.71
CA LEU A 85 5.72 5.26 0.00
C LEU A 85 5.33 6.17 1.16
N ILE A 86 4.02 6.33 1.36
CA ILE A 86 3.45 7.06 2.50
C ILE A 86 2.46 6.15 3.21
N PHE A 87 2.72 5.86 4.49
CA PHE A 87 1.89 4.99 5.31
C PHE A 87 1.35 5.75 6.52
N MET A 88 0.03 5.71 6.72
CA MET A 88 -0.62 6.14 7.96
C MET A 88 -1.11 4.92 8.74
N ASP A 89 -0.61 4.76 9.97
CA ASP A 89 -0.98 3.64 10.84
C ASP A 89 -2.33 3.86 11.54
N MET A 90 -2.76 2.85 12.31
CA MET A 90 -4.04 2.93 13.03
C MET A 90 -4.08 3.98 14.14
N ASN A 91 -2.93 4.55 14.53
CA ASN A 91 -2.82 5.60 15.53
C ASN A 91 -2.69 7.01 14.90
N GLY A 92 -2.69 7.09 13.56
CA GLY A 92 -2.56 8.34 12.82
C GLY A 92 -1.11 8.79 12.61
N ASN A 93 -0.11 7.96 12.96
CA ASN A 93 1.29 8.26 12.67
C ASN A 93 1.56 8.12 11.17
N ILE A 94 2.28 9.08 10.61
CA ILE A 94 2.62 9.08 9.18
C ILE A 94 4.10 8.74 9.01
N PHE A 95 4.36 7.74 8.19
CA PHE A 95 5.69 7.26 7.82
C PHE A 95 5.91 7.49 6.33
N LYS A 96 7.14 7.85 5.95
CA LYS A 96 7.55 8.04 4.57
C LYS A 96 8.81 7.26 4.27
N ASN A 97 8.89 6.63 3.10
CA ASN A 97 10.09 5.94 2.64
C ASN A 97 10.35 6.26 1.17
N ASN A 98 11.50 6.87 0.87
CA ASN A 98 11.98 7.08 -0.49
C ASN A 98 12.91 5.93 -0.88
N PHE A 99 12.74 5.34 -2.06
CA PHE A 99 13.47 4.13 -2.46
C PHE A 99 13.91 4.12 -3.92
#